data_AF-A0A9P9A6J4-F1
#
_entry.id   AF-A0A9P9A6J4-F1
#
_cell.length_a   1.000
_cell.length_b   1.000
_cell.length_c   1.000
_cell.angle_alpha   90.00
_cell.angle_beta   90.00
_cell.angle_gamma   90.00
#
_symmetry.space_group_name_H-M   'P 1'
#
loop_
_entity.id
_entity.type
_entity.pdbx_description
1 polymer ?
#
loop_
_entity_poly.entity_id
_entity_poly.type
_entity_poly.pdbx_seq_one_letter_code
_entity_poly.pdbx_strand_id
1 'polypeptide(L)'
;MAPVDDASPLAQALQGLVSPDILDFLHKTALHPRSPVQLFVRQGSSLFQKGTSAAYAFAEPYVDSAFDALMDSPEIVSLAVFVMLFAAVWIVLGWMRRLVSFVTRLFFGALFWGLVGVIVMFVMKHGVLESATEAARFAGKIWGLMMLVKDVWVGELRRYEDEARQGRR
;
A
#
# COMPACT_ATOMS: atom_id res chain seq x y z
N MET A 1 -26.17 0.51 34.39
CA MET A 1 -26.19 0.81 32.94
C MET A 1 -24.74 0.71 32.46
N ALA A 2 -24.49 -0.15 31.47
CA ALA A 2 -23.19 -0.78 31.19
C ALA A 2 -22.07 0.18 30.73
N PRO A 3 -20.79 -0.14 31.01
CA PRO A 3 -19.63 0.58 30.47
C PRO A 3 -19.40 0.21 29.00
N VAL A 4 -19.15 1.22 28.17
CA VAL A 4 -18.83 1.07 26.73
C VAL A 4 -17.37 0.66 26.61
N ASP A 5 -17.12 -0.65 26.63
CA ASP A 5 -15.87 -1.28 26.21
C ASP A 5 -15.85 -1.39 24.67
N ASP A 6 -15.45 -0.32 23.99
CA ASP A 6 -15.08 -0.36 22.57
C ASP A 6 -13.67 0.22 22.38
N ALA A 7 -12.72 -0.29 23.16
CA ALA A 7 -11.30 -0.19 22.82
C ALA A 7 -11.13 -0.86 21.45
N SER A 8 -10.99 -0.04 20.41
CA SER A 8 -10.96 -0.50 19.02
C SER A 8 -9.93 -1.63 18.89
N PRO A 9 -10.21 -2.73 18.16
CA PRO A 9 -9.28 -3.86 18.01
C PRO A 9 -7.91 -3.43 17.46
N LEU A 10 -7.87 -2.27 16.79
CA LEU A 10 -6.66 -1.56 16.39
C LEU A 10 -5.82 -1.08 17.59
N ALA A 11 -6.43 -0.57 18.64
CA ALA A 11 -5.76 -0.13 19.86
C ALA A 11 -5.12 -1.30 20.62
N GLN A 12 -5.79 -2.46 20.67
CA GLN A 12 -5.21 -3.68 21.25
C GLN A 12 -4.11 -4.28 20.37
N ALA A 13 -4.27 -4.29 19.04
CA ALA A 13 -3.23 -4.73 18.12
C ALA A 13 -1.99 -3.81 18.17
N LEU A 14 -2.20 -2.49 18.32
CA LEU A 14 -1.14 -1.51 18.49
C LEU A 14 -0.44 -1.66 19.85
N GLN A 15 -1.16 -1.90 20.94
CA GLN A 15 -0.55 -2.17 22.25
C GLN A 15 0.28 -3.46 22.27
N GLY A 16 -0.12 -4.48 21.48
CA GLY A 16 0.66 -5.71 21.33
C GLY A 16 1.90 -5.56 20.44
N LEU A 17 1.91 -4.63 19.48
CA LEU A 17 3.05 -4.38 18.57
C LEU A 17 4.00 -3.27 19.06
N VAL A 18 3.52 -2.36 19.90
CA VAL A 18 4.25 -1.15 20.31
C VAL A 18 4.79 -1.35 21.73
N SER A 19 6.07 -1.72 21.82
CA SER A 19 6.82 -1.82 23.08
C SER A 19 6.68 -0.52 23.90
N PRO A 20 6.61 -0.57 25.26
CA PRO A 20 6.55 0.61 26.12
C PRO A 20 7.60 1.69 25.80
N ASP A 21 8.77 1.29 25.30
CA ASP A 21 9.85 2.19 24.89
C ASP A 21 9.47 3.10 23.70
N ILE A 22 8.61 2.60 22.81
CA ILE A 22 8.14 3.37 21.64
C ILE A 22 7.10 4.41 22.07
N LEU A 23 6.30 4.13 23.10
CA LEU A 23 5.36 5.10 23.68
C LEU A 23 6.09 6.26 24.34
N ASP A 24 7.18 6.00 25.07
CA ASP A 24 7.99 7.05 25.70
C ASP A 24 8.74 7.88 24.64
N PHE A 25 9.23 7.24 23.57
CA PHE A 25 9.86 7.93 22.44
C PHE A 25 8.86 8.77 21.63
N LEU A 26 7.63 8.29 21.42
CA LEU A 26 6.55 9.04 20.77
C LEU A 26 6.13 10.23 21.63
N HIS A 27 5.97 10.06 22.95
CA HIS A 27 5.57 11.15 23.82
C HIS A 27 6.64 12.24 23.91
N LYS A 28 7.92 11.83 23.98
CA LYS A 28 9.08 12.72 24.09
C LYS A 28 9.46 13.41 22.77
N THR A 29 9.25 12.74 21.62
CA THR A 29 9.76 13.21 20.32
C THR A 29 8.66 13.50 19.30
N ALA A 30 7.58 12.72 19.25
CA ALA A 30 6.54 12.84 18.23
C ALA A 30 5.38 13.76 18.65
N LEU A 31 5.01 13.78 19.94
CA LEU A 31 3.89 14.56 20.49
C LEU A 31 4.25 16.00 20.92
N HIS A 32 5.53 16.38 20.92
CA HIS A 32 5.89 17.75 21.27
C HIS A 32 5.37 18.73 20.18
N PRO A 33 4.70 19.85 20.53
CA PRO A 33 4.12 20.85 19.60
C PRO A 33 5.05 21.48 18.54
N ARG A 34 6.35 21.15 18.59
CA ARG A 34 7.42 21.64 17.72
C ARG A 34 8.20 20.50 17.06
N SER A 35 7.65 19.29 16.99
CA SER A 35 8.30 18.17 16.32
C SER A 35 8.33 18.40 14.79
N PRO A 36 9.41 18.00 14.09
CA PRO A 36 9.52 18.16 12.63
C PRO A 36 8.41 17.41 11.87
N VAL A 37 7.86 16.36 12.46
CA VAL A 37 6.71 15.60 11.94
C VAL A 37 5.44 16.47 11.94
N GLN A 38 5.19 17.22 13.02
CA GLN A 38 4.03 18.12 13.08
C GLN A 38 4.16 19.31 12.11
N LEU A 39 5.37 19.81 11.86
CA LEU A 39 5.59 20.83 10.83
C LEU A 39 5.24 20.31 9.44
N PHE A 40 5.62 19.06 9.12
CA PHE A 40 5.30 18.44 7.84
C PHE A 40 3.80 18.22 7.66
N VAL A 41 3.10 17.77 8.71
CA VAL A 41 1.64 17.60 8.69
C VAL A 41 0.92 18.93 8.51
N ARG A 42 1.32 19.97 9.25
CA ARG A 42 0.72 21.32 9.14
C ARG A 42 1.00 21.98 7.78
N GLN A 43 2.19 21.79 7.24
CA GLN A 43 2.52 22.27 5.89
C GLN A 43 1.77 21.48 4.83
N GLY A 44 1.69 20.16 4.96
CA GLY A 44 0.92 19.31 4.06
C GLY A 44 -0.56 19.68 4.02
N SER A 45 -1.19 19.87 5.18
CA SER A 45 -2.62 20.25 5.24
C SER A 45 -2.88 21.65 4.67
N SER A 46 -2.01 22.63 4.97
CA SER A 46 -2.17 23.98 4.44
C SER A 46 -1.90 24.08 2.93
N LEU A 47 -0.96 23.30 2.39
CA LEU A 47 -0.73 23.20 0.94
C LEU A 47 -1.89 22.50 0.25
N PHE A 48 -2.43 21.45 0.87
CA PHE A 48 -3.60 20.74 0.36
C PHE A 48 -4.81 21.67 0.30
N GLN A 49 -5.08 22.41 1.37
CA GLN A 49 -6.22 23.33 1.45
C GLN A 49 -6.11 24.51 0.48
N LYS A 50 -4.90 25.05 0.27
CA LYS A 50 -4.65 26.09 -0.75
C LYS A 50 -4.78 25.55 -2.16
N GLY A 51 -4.30 24.33 -2.39
CA GLY A 51 -4.42 23.65 -3.69
C GLY A 51 -5.88 23.36 -4.04
N THR A 52 -6.67 22.87 -3.09
CA THR A 52 -8.09 22.60 -3.31
C THR A 52 -8.90 23.87 -3.50
N SER A 53 -8.63 24.94 -2.73
CA SER A 53 -9.31 26.23 -2.93
C SER A 53 -9.01 26.85 -4.28
N ALA A 54 -7.75 26.78 -4.74
CA ALA A 54 -7.37 27.30 -6.05
C ALA A 54 -7.95 26.45 -7.20
N ALA A 55 -7.97 25.12 -7.04
CA ALA A 55 -8.60 24.23 -8.01
C ALA A 55 -10.11 24.45 -8.08
N TYR A 56 -10.76 24.68 -6.94
CA TYR A 56 -12.20 24.95 -6.89
C TYR A 56 -12.56 26.26 -7.57
N ALA A 57 -11.84 27.36 -7.32
CA ALA A 57 -12.08 28.65 -8.00
C ALA A 57 -11.97 28.57 -9.53
N PHE A 58 -11.15 27.65 -10.06
CA PHE A 58 -11.07 27.42 -11.51
C PHE A 58 -12.17 26.49 -12.03
N ALA A 59 -12.63 25.54 -11.20
CA ALA A 59 -13.65 24.58 -11.56
C ALA A 59 -15.09 25.11 -11.36
N GLU A 60 -15.28 26.08 -10.45
CA GLU A 60 -16.55 26.70 -10.07
C GLU A 60 -17.47 27.02 -11.25
N PRO A 61 -17.07 27.80 -12.28
CA PRO A 61 -17.97 28.14 -13.38
C PRO A 61 -18.42 26.92 -14.20
N TYR A 62 -17.58 25.89 -14.31
CA TYR A 62 -17.91 24.67 -15.03
C TYR A 62 -18.83 23.76 -14.22
N VAL A 63 -18.62 23.72 -12.90
CA VAL A 63 -19.43 22.95 -11.97
C VAL A 63 -20.84 23.53 -11.93
N ASP A 64 -20.97 24.84 -11.76
CA ASP A 64 -22.28 25.51 -11.70
C ASP A 64 -23.04 25.38 -13.03
N SER A 65 -22.36 25.61 -14.16
CA SER A 65 -22.98 25.41 -15.49
C SER A 65 -23.44 23.97 -15.72
N ALA A 66 -22.70 22.98 -15.21
CA ALA A 66 -23.07 21.59 -15.31
C ALA A 66 -24.27 21.25 -14.42
N PHE A 67 -24.36 21.83 -13.21
CA PHE A 67 -25.49 21.64 -12.30
C PHE A 67 -26.78 22.25 -12.85
N ASP A 68 -26.71 23.46 -13.42
CA ASP A 68 -27.85 24.11 -14.06
C ASP A 68 -28.37 23.29 -15.25
N ALA A 69 -27.45 22.80 -16.11
CA ALA A 69 -27.82 21.94 -17.24
C ALA A 69 -28.40 20.58 -16.81
N LEU A 70 -27.98 20.04 -15.66
CA LEU A 70 -28.54 18.81 -15.10
C LEU A 70 -29.96 19.03 -14.56
N MET A 71 -30.22 20.15 -13.90
CA MET A 71 -31.54 20.44 -13.32
C MET A 71 -32.62 20.67 -14.39
N ASP A 72 -32.24 21.15 -15.58
CA ASP A 72 -33.17 21.48 -16.66
C ASP A 72 -33.73 20.25 -17.40
N SER A 73 -33.14 19.06 -17.22
CA SER A 73 -33.56 17.85 -17.95
C SER A 73 -33.28 16.55 -17.18
N PRO A 74 -34.32 15.87 -16.62
CA PRO A 74 -34.17 14.65 -15.84
C PRO A 74 -33.46 13.48 -16.56
N GLU A 75 -33.65 13.37 -17.88
CA GLU A 75 -33.00 12.33 -18.69
C GLU A 75 -31.47 12.50 -18.73
N ILE A 76 -31.00 13.75 -18.82
CA ILE A 76 -29.58 14.10 -18.86
C ILE A 76 -28.90 13.76 -17.53
N VAL A 77 -29.59 13.91 -16.40
CA VAL A 77 -29.08 13.53 -15.07
C VAL A 77 -28.71 12.06 -15.03
N SER A 78 -29.59 11.17 -15.52
CA SER A 78 -29.34 9.72 -15.49
C SER A 78 -28.11 9.32 -16.31
N LEU A 79 -27.96 9.92 -17.50
CA LEU A 79 -26.80 9.71 -18.38
C LEU A 79 -25.52 10.28 -17.77
N ALA A 80 -25.58 11.48 -17.19
CA ALA A 80 -24.45 12.13 -16.54
C ALA A 80 -23.93 11.32 -15.36
N VAL A 81 -24.83 10.80 -14.52
CA VAL A 81 -24.47 9.91 -13.40
C VAL A 81 -23.79 8.64 -13.90
N PHE A 82 -24.31 8.02 -14.96
CA PHE A 82 -23.71 6.82 -15.55
C PHE A 82 -22.29 7.09 -16.09
N VAL A 83 -22.11 8.18 -16.86
CA VAL A 83 -20.81 8.60 -17.38
C VAL A 83 -19.85 8.94 -16.24
N MET A 84 -20.31 9.61 -15.20
CA MET A 84 -19.51 9.98 -14.03
C MET A 84 -19.04 8.75 -13.26
N LEU A 85 -19.91 7.74 -13.09
CA LEU A 85 -19.53 6.46 -12.48
C LEU A 85 -18.46 5.74 -13.31
N PHE A 86 -18.64 5.68 -14.63
CA PHE A 86 -17.66 5.06 -15.52
C PHE A 86 -16.31 5.79 -15.49
N ALA A 87 -16.34 7.12 -15.54
CA ALA A 87 -15.15 7.95 -15.40
C ALA A 87 -14.45 7.73 -14.06
N ALA A 88 -15.21 7.65 -12.96
CA ALA A 88 -14.66 7.37 -11.64
C ALA A 88 -13.94 6.02 -11.59
N VAL A 89 -14.56 4.96 -12.13
CA VAL A 89 -13.94 3.63 -12.23
C VAL A 89 -12.65 3.68 -13.06
N TRP A 90 -12.68 4.35 -14.21
CA TRP A 90 -11.50 4.51 -15.08
C TRP A 90 -10.36 5.25 -14.38
N ILE A 91 -10.67 6.36 -13.70
CA ILE A 91 -9.71 7.15 -12.94
C ILE A 91 -9.10 6.29 -11.84
N VAL A 92 -9.92 5.56 -11.06
CA VAL A 92 -9.45 4.69 -9.98
C VAL A 92 -8.54 3.58 -10.53
N LEU A 93 -8.94 2.90 -11.61
CA LEU A 93 -8.12 1.87 -12.25
C LEU A 93 -6.79 2.43 -12.76
N GLY A 94 -6.82 3.63 -13.36
CA GLY A 94 -5.62 4.32 -13.84
C GLY A 94 -4.66 4.68 -12.70
N TRP A 95 -5.20 5.21 -11.60
CA TRP A 95 -4.43 5.51 -10.40
C TRP A 95 -3.89 4.26 -9.74
N MET A 96 -4.68 3.19 -9.66
CA MET A 96 -4.24 1.91 -9.11
C MET A 96 -3.08 1.35 -9.94
N ARG A 97 -3.18 1.35 -11.27
CA ARG A 97 -2.08 0.93 -12.15
C ARG A 97 -0.81 1.76 -11.92
N ARG A 98 -0.95 3.09 -11.79
CA ARG A 98 0.18 4.00 -11.55
C ARG A 98 0.79 3.82 -10.17
N LEU A 99 -0.04 3.61 -9.15
CA LEU A 99 0.40 3.39 -7.78
C LEU A 99 1.10 2.05 -7.65
N VAL A 100 0.55 0.99 -8.24
CA VAL A 100 1.19 -0.33 -8.31
C VAL A 100 2.53 -0.20 -9.03
N SER A 101 2.59 0.38 -10.23
CA SER A 101 3.87 0.49 -10.96
C SER A 101 4.91 1.33 -10.21
N PHE A 102 4.47 2.41 -9.56
CA PHE A 102 5.33 3.25 -8.73
C PHE A 102 5.88 2.48 -7.52
N VAL A 103 5.00 1.84 -6.74
CA VAL A 103 5.37 1.06 -5.55
C VAL A 103 6.23 -0.13 -5.93
N THR A 104 5.87 -0.87 -6.98
CA THR A 104 6.67 -1.97 -7.52
C THR A 104 8.06 -1.49 -7.91
N ARG A 105 8.17 -0.39 -8.68
CA ARG A 105 9.46 0.18 -9.07
C ARG A 105 10.28 0.62 -7.86
N LEU A 106 9.65 1.26 -6.88
CA LEU A 106 10.30 1.70 -5.64
C LEU A 106 10.80 0.50 -4.84
N PHE A 107 9.97 -0.53 -4.68
CA PHE A 107 10.30 -1.74 -3.93
C PHE A 107 11.46 -2.50 -4.57
N PHE A 108 11.39 -2.77 -5.87
CA PHE A 108 12.48 -3.44 -6.59
C PHE A 108 13.76 -2.60 -6.61
N GLY A 109 13.64 -1.28 -6.76
CA GLY A 109 14.78 -0.37 -6.65
C GLY A 109 15.43 -0.43 -5.27
N ALA A 110 14.64 -0.33 -4.21
CA ALA A 110 15.11 -0.41 -2.83
C ALA A 110 15.72 -1.78 -2.51
N LEU A 111 15.08 -2.87 -2.97
CA LEU A 111 15.58 -4.23 -2.80
C LEU A 111 16.92 -4.42 -3.52
N PHE A 112 17.03 -3.95 -4.76
CA PHE A 112 18.26 -4.02 -5.54
C PHE A 112 19.39 -3.25 -4.85
N TRP A 113 19.18 -1.99 -4.51
CA TRP A 113 20.20 -1.18 -3.84
C TRP A 113 20.55 -1.69 -2.44
N GLY A 114 19.56 -2.19 -1.71
CA GLY A 114 19.78 -2.85 -0.42
C GLY A 114 20.67 -4.08 -0.56
N LEU A 115 20.39 -4.94 -1.55
CA LEU A 115 21.19 -6.13 -1.82
C LEU A 115 22.62 -5.76 -2.26
N VAL A 116 22.76 -4.78 -3.17
CA VAL A 116 24.07 -4.27 -3.59
C VAL A 116 24.86 -3.75 -2.38
N GLY A 117 24.22 -2.97 -1.50
CA GLY A 117 24.85 -2.46 -0.28
C GLY A 117 25.33 -3.59 0.64
N VAL A 118 24.51 -4.62 0.83
CA VAL A 118 24.88 -5.81 1.62
C VAL A 118 26.07 -6.53 0.99
N ILE A 119 26.06 -6.76 -0.33
CA ILE A 119 27.15 -7.44 -1.04
C ILE A 119 28.45 -6.64 -0.89
N VAL A 120 28.42 -5.33 -1.14
CA VAL A 120 29.60 -4.46 -1.01
C VAL A 120 30.14 -4.51 0.42
N MET A 121 29.28 -4.35 1.42
CA MET A 121 29.67 -4.44 2.83
C MET A 121 30.27 -5.81 3.18
N PHE A 122 29.69 -6.89 2.65
CA PHE A 122 30.13 -8.25 2.92
C PHE A 122 31.51 -8.52 2.29
N VAL A 123 31.70 -8.13 1.03
CA VAL A 123 32.98 -8.24 0.31
C VAL A 123 34.09 -7.46 1.01
N MET A 124 33.78 -6.25 1.50
CA MET A 124 34.76 -5.46 2.26
C MET A 124 35.18 -6.12 3.57
N LYS A 125 34.31 -6.94 4.19
CA LYS A 125 34.59 -7.59 5.48
C LYS A 125 35.25 -8.98 5.35
N HIS A 126 34.88 -9.77 4.35
CA HIS A 126 35.24 -11.20 4.26
C HIS A 126 35.98 -11.57 2.97
N GLY A 127 36.15 -10.66 2.01
CA GLY A 127 36.79 -10.95 0.74
C GLY A 127 35.90 -11.75 -0.24
N VAL A 128 36.26 -11.73 -1.52
CA VAL A 128 35.38 -12.17 -2.63
C VAL A 128 35.08 -13.67 -2.65
N LEU A 129 36.04 -14.52 -2.28
CA LEU A 129 35.94 -15.98 -2.37
C LEU A 129 35.01 -16.61 -1.31
N GLU A 130 35.05 -16.10 -0.07
CA GLU A 130 34.17 -16.55 1.01
C GLU A 130 32.74 -16.03 0.81
N SER A 131 32.59 -14.86 0.19
CA SER A 131 31.28 -14.29 -0.20
C SER A 131 30.48 -15.18 -1.14
N ALA A 132 31.15 -15.74 -2.16
CA ALA A 132 30.48 -16.55 -3.17
C ALA A 132 29.96 -17.89 -2.62
N THR A 133 30.74 -18.52 -1.73
CA THR A 133 30.37 -19.82 -1.16
C THR A 133 29.24 -19.71 -0.14
N GLU A 134 29.18 -18.62 0.63
CA GLU A 134 28.05 -18.34 1.52
C GLU A 134 26.78 -17.97 0.76
N ALA A 135 26.91 -17.13 -0.27
CA ALA A 135 25.78 -16.78 -1.14
C ALA A 135 25.17 -18.03 -1.80
N ALA A 136 25.98 -18.96 -2.29
CA ALA A 136 25.51 -20.21 -2.86
C ALA A 136 24.76 -21.09 -1.83
N ARG A 137 25.28 -21.19 -0.60
CA ARG A 137 24.61 -21.92 0.49
C ARG A 137 23.27 -21.29 0.86
N PHE A 138 23.21 -19.97 0.91
CA PHE A 138 21.98 -19.24 1.23
C PHE A 138 20.94 -19.38 0.11
N ALA A 139 21.36 -19.23 -1.14
CA ALA A 139 20.51 -19.44 -2.32
C ALA A 139 19.95 -20.87 -2.37
N GLY A 140 20.76 -21.88 -2.07
CA GLY A 140 20.31 -23.27 -2.00
C GLY A 140 19.23 -23.51 -0.94
N LYS A 141 19.35 -22.89 0.24
CA LYS A 141 18.32 -22.97 1.30
C LYS A 141 17.00 -22.33 0.86
N ILE A 142 17.05 -21.16 0.22
CA ILE A 142 15.86 -20.47 -0.30
C ILE A 142 15.19 -21.34 -1.37
N TRP A 143 15.97 -21.90 -2.30
CA TRP A 143 15.45 -22.77 -3.34
C TRP A 143 14.78 -24.03 -2.79
N GLY A 144 15.36 -24.65 -1.76
CA GLY A 144 14.76 -25.82 -1.09
C GLY A 144 13.41 -25.50 -0.45
N LEU A 145 13.28 -24.34 0.22
CA LEU A 145 12.02 -23.85 0.77
C LEU A 145 10.98 -23.58 -0.33
N MET A 146 11.40 -22.96 -1.43
CA MET A 146 10.52 -22.64 -2.54
C MET A 146 9.99 -23.91 -3.25
N MET A 147 10.80 -24.97 -3.35
CA MET A 147 10.32 -26.27 -3.84
C MET A 147 9.27 -26.87 -2.90
N LEU A 148 9.47 -26.81 -1.58
CA LEU A 148 8.50 -27.33 -0.62
C LEU A 148 7.14 -26.65 -0.76
N VAL A 149 7.13 -25.32 -0.89
CA VAL A 149 5.89 -24.54 -1.09
C VAL A 149 5.23 -24.89 -2.42
N LYS A 150 6.02 -24.99 -3.49
CA LYS A 150 5.52 -25.40 -4.83
C LYS A 150 4.86 -26.77 -4.76
N ASP A 151 5.49 -27.72 -4.09
CA ASP A 151 5.02 -29.10 -4.02
C ASP A 151 3.72 -29.22 -3.22
N VAL A 152 3.56 -28.44 -2.14
CA VAL A 152 2.29 -28.33 -1.41
C VAL A 152 1.19 -27.77 -2.31
N TRP A 153 1.48 -26.68 -3.03
CA TRP A 153 0.49 -26.05 -3.91
C TRP A 153 0.06 -26.94 -5.08
N VAL A 154 1.02 -27.62 -5.72
CA VAL A 154 0.74 -28.58 -6.79
C VAL A 154 -0.01 -29.80 -6.26
N GLY A 155 0.28 -30.24 -5.04
CA GLY A 155 -0.46 -31.30 -4.37
C GLY A 155 -1.94 -30.95 -4.18
N GLU A 156 -2.23 -29.74 -3.72
CA GLU A 156 -3.60 -29.27 -3.50
C GLU A 156 -4.34 -29.05 -4.83
N LEU A 157 -3.65 -28.54 -5.86
CA LEU A 157 -4.24 -28.39 -7.19
C LEU A 157 -4.66 -29.75 -7.78
N ARG A 158 -3.79 -30.77 -7.65
CA ARG A 158 -4.10 -32.13 -8.09
C ARG A 158 -5.28 -32.73 -7.34
N ARG A 159 -5.39 -32.44 -6.05
CA ARG A 159 -6.53 -32.88 -5.24
C ARG A 159 -7.87 -32.34 -5.79
N TYR A 160 -7.94 -31.06 -6.14
CA TYR A 160 -9.14 -30.49 -6.76
C TYR A 160 -9.43 -31.10 -8.15
N GLU A 161 -8.40 -31.38 -8.95
CA GLU A 161 -8.57 -32.04 -10.24
C GLU A 161 -9.08 -33.49 -10.10
N ASP A 162 -8.62 -34.21 -9.09
CA ASP A 162 -9.05 -35.59 -8.82
C ASP A 162 -10.49 -35.65 -8.28
N GLU A 163 -10.87 -34.71 -7.40
CA GLU A 163 -12.26 -34.55 -6.93
C GLU A 163 -13.21 -34.17 -8.09
N ALA A 164 -12.78 -33.29 -8.99
CA ALA A 164 -13.54 -32.90 -10.19
C ALA A 164 -13.68 -34.04 -11.22
N ARG A 165 -12.74 -34.99 -11.25
CA ARG A 165 -12.81 -36.21 -12.10
C ARG A 165 -13.68 -37.30 -11.47
N GLN A 166 -13.67 -37.44 -10.16
CA GLN A 166 -14.49 -38.43 -9.44
C GLN A 166 -15.96 -38.03 -9.41
N GLY A 167 -16.29 -36.74 -9.27
CA GLY A 167 -17.68 -36.24 -9.36
C GLY A 167 -18.30 -36.28 -10.77
N ARG A 168 -17.55 -36.72 -11.79
CA ARG A 168 -18.00 -36.84 -13.19
C ARG A 168 -18.25 -38.30 -13.63
N ARG A 169 -18.20 -39.27 -12.71
CA ARG A 169 -18.54 -40.67 -12.97
C ARG A 169 -19.85 -41.06 -12.32
#